data_AF-A0AAD8K5L7-F1
#
_entry.id   AF-A0AAD8K5L7-F1
#
_cell.length_a   1.000
_cell.length_b   1.000
_cell.length_c   1.000
_cell.angle_alpha   90.00
_cell.angle_beta   90.00
_cell.angle_gamma   90.00
#
_symmetry.space_group_name_H-M   'P 1'
#
loop_
_entity.id
_entity.type
_entity.pdbx_description
1 polymer ?
#
loop_
_entity_poly.entity_id
_entity_poly.type
_entity_poly.pdbx_seq_one_letter_code
_entity_poly.pdbx_strand_id
1 'polypeptide(L)' 'MSSSKSSTIMTGLSVGKSDGLISLYDPTIFQTKRIVKDRNFMLLMGNVHGCDEDILIRNVYAPQAQSEKLLF' A
#
# COMPACT_ATOMS: atom_id res chain seq x y z
N MET A 1 29.76 11.17 0.78
CA MET A 1 28.62 11.25 -0.16
C MET A 1 27.41 10.64 0.54
N SER A 2 26.50 11.48 1.04
CA SER A 2 25.27 11.03 1.70
C SER A 2 24.25 10.66 0.62
N SER A 3 23.99 9.36 0.44
CA SER A 3 22.90 8.89 -0.41
C SER A 3 21.59 9.20 0.29
N SER A 4 20.86 10.21 -0.18
CA SER A 4 19.48 10.45 0.24
C SER A 4 18.65 9.23 -0.14
N LYS A 5 18.28 8.39 0.84
CA LYS A 5 17.35 7.28 0.62
C LYS A 5 15.97 7.89 0.37
N SER A 6 15.56 7.95 -0.89
CA SER A 6 14.26 8.49 -1.26
C SER A 6 13.17 7.47 -0.96
N SER A 7 12.63 7.49 0.24
CA SER A 7 11.47 6.66 0.60
C SER A 7 10.25 7.16 -0.18
N THR A 8 9.62 6.29 -0.97
CA THR A 8 8.36 6.63 -1.64
C THR A 8 7.22 6.46 -0.65
N ILE A 9 6.56 7.56 -0.32
CA ILE A 9 5.33 7.57 0.47
C ILE A 9 4.17 7.50 -0.50
N MET A 10 3.49 6.35 -0.56
CA MET A 10 2.24 6.27 -1.30
C MET A 10 1.06 6.31 -0.34
N THR A 11 0.39 7.46 -0.32
CA THR A 11 -0.87 7.62 0.41
C THR A 11 -2.03 7.22 -0.51
N GLY A 12 -2.86 6.30 -0.02
CA GLY A 12 -4.18 6.08 -0.56
C GLY A 12 -5.16 6.91 0.25
N LEU A 13 -5.74 7.96 -0.34
CA LEU A 13 -7.00 8.48 0.19
C LEU A 13 -8.03 7.37 0.02
N SER A 14 -8.26 6.58 1.07
CA SER A 14 -9.47 5.78 1.18
C SER A 14 -10.63 6.77 1.06
N VAL A 15 -11.55 6.52 0.14
CA VAL A 15 -12.60 7.47 -0.26
C VAL A 15 -13.22 8.19 0.96
N GLY A 16 -12.83 9.45 1.18
CA GLY A 16 -13.53 10.42 2.05
C GLY A 16 -13.38 10.34 3.58
N LYS A 17 -12.41 9.62 4.16
CA LYS A 17 -12.17 9.68 5.63
C LYS A 17 -10.70 9.90 5.96
N SER A 18 -10.44 10.66 7.02
CA SER A 18 -9.11 11.01 7.57
C SER A 18 -8.29 9.82 8.11
N ASP A 19 -8.69 8.58 7.81
CA ASP A 19 -8.26 7.33 8.42
C ASP A 19 -7.70 6.37 7.35
N GLY A 20 -6.86 6.92 6.46
CA GLY A 20 -6.39 6.25 5.26
C GLY A 20 -5.22 5.29 5.50
N LEU A 21 -5.03 4.36 4.57
CA LEU A 21 -3.87 3.48 4.52
C LEU A 21 -2.68 4.15 3.83
N ILE A 22 -1.49 3.96 4.40
CA ILE A 22 -0.22 4.38 3.81
C ILE A 22 0.66 3.15 3.62
N SER A 23 1.31 3.07 2.46
CA SER A 23 2.36 2.08 2.20
C SER A 23 3.65 2.80 1.86
N LEU A 24 4.69 2.47 2.61
CA LEU A 24 6.02 3.06 2.53
C LEU A 24 7.00 1.99 2.05
N TYR A 25 7.74 2.30 0.99
CA TYR A 25 8.77 1.39 0.49
C TYR A 25 9.90 2.17 -0.20
N ASP A 26 11.05 1.51 -0.32
CA ASP A 26 12.20 2.02 -1.07
C ASP A 26 12.01 1.69 -2.56
N PRO A 27 11.91 2.69 -3.46
CA PRO A 27 11.72 2.48 -4.88
C PRO A 27 12.94 1.85 -5.57
N THR A 28 14.11 1.88 -4.92
CA THR A 28 15.31 1.18 -5.42
C THR A 28 15.25 -0.33 -5.16
N ILE A 29 14.37 -0.76 -4.25
CA ILE A 29 14.16 -2.17 -3.91
C ILE A 29 12.87 -2.70 -4.54
N PHE A 30 11.77 -1.93 -4.47
CA PHE A 30 10.46 -2.35 -4.95
C PHE A 30 9.92 -1.37 -6.00
N GLN A 31 9.73 -1.87 -7.23
CA GLN A 31 9.16 -1.10 -8.32
C GLN A 31 7.67 -1.44 -8.48
N THR A 32 6.81 -0.50 -8.09
CA THR A 32 5.36 -0.64 -8.23
C THR A 32 4.92 -0.53 -9.68
N LYS A 33 4.16 -1.52 -10.15
CA LYS A 33 3.54 -1.57 -11.48
C LYS A 33 2.07 -1.13 -11.46
N ARG A 34 1.31 -1.56 -10.45
CA ARG A 34 -0.12 -1.25 -10.34
C ARG A 34 -0.54 -1.03 -8.89
N ILE A 35 -1.49 -0.12 -8.70
CA ILE A 35 -2.08 0.20 -7.40
C ILE A 35 -3.60 0.10 -7.53
N VAL A 36 -4.23 -0.61 -6.60
CA VAL A 36 -5.70 -0.66 -6.45
C VAL A 36 -6.03 -0.17 -5.05
N LYS A 37 -6.92 0.81 -4.95
CA LYS A 37 -7.36 1.41 -3.69
C LYS A 37 -8.84 1.14 -3.51
N ASP A 38 -9.21 0.71 -2.33
CA ASP A 38 -10.58 0.53 -1.87
C ASP A 38 -10.75 1.21 -0.51
N ARG A 39 -11.97 1.19 0.06
CA ARG A 39 -12.26 1.72 1.39
C ARG A 39 -11.42 1.04 2.48
N ASN A 40 -11.26 -0.27 2.37
CA ASN A 40 -10.71 -1.10 3.44
C ASN A 40 -9.37 -1.74 3.08
N PHE A 41 -8.87 -1.55 1.87
CA PHE A 41 -7.57 -2.08 1.50
C PHE A 41 -6.88 -1.24 0.44
N MET A 42 -5.56 -1.39 0.39
CA MET A 42 -4.72 -0.89 -0.68
C MET A 42 -3.81 -2.03 -1.15
N LEU A 43 -3.93 -2.39 -2.42
CA LEU A 43 -3.13 -3.42 -3.07
C LEU A 43 -2.09 -2.77 -3.98
N LEU A 44 -0.83 -3.12 -3.80
CA LEU A 44 0.26 -2.78 -4.68
C LEU A 44 0.73 -4.07 -5.37
N MET A 45 0.89 -4.01 -6.68
CA MET A 45 1.52 -5.04 -7.49
C MET A 45 2.82 -4.46 -8.04
N GLY A 46 3.90 -5.20 -7.93
CA GLY A 46 5.19 -4.76 -8.44
C GLY A 46 6.23 -5.85 -8.31
N ASN A 47 7.48 -5.47 -8.52
CA ASN A 47 8.59 -6.40 -8.50
C ASN A 47 9.69 -5.93 -7.54
N VAL A 48 10.34 -6.88 -6.88
CA VAL A 48 11.52 -6.62 -6.06
C VAL A 48 12.74 -6.84 -6.93
N HIS A 49 13.67 -5.88 -6.91
CA HIS A 49 14.91 -5.98 -7.68
C HIS A 49 15.65 -7.29 -7.34
N GLY A 50 15.90 -8.13 -8.33
CA GLY A 50 16.52 -9.45 -8.17
C GLY A 50 15.54 -10.62 -7.99
N CYS A 51 14.23 -10.36 -7.99
CA CYS A 51 13.20 -11.38 -8.13
C CYS A 51 12.58 -11.28 -9.53
N ASP A 52 12.29 -12.39 -10.19
CA ASP A 52 11.66 -12.37 -11.54
C ASP A 52 10.12 -12.35 -11.47
N GLU A 53 9.55 -12.56 -10.29
CA GLU A 53 8.12 -12.65 -10.07
C GLU A 53 7.52 -11.34 -9.57
N ASP A 54 6.25 -11.10 -9.92
CA ASP A 54 5.49 -10.01 -9.35
C ASP A 54 4.99 -10.37 -7.95
N ILE A 55 5.24 -9.48 -6.99
CA ILE A 55 4.71 -9.58 -5.64
C ILE A 55 3.49 -8.67 -5.46
N LEU A 56 2.59 -9.13 -4.60
CA LEU A 56 1.39 -8.41 -4.20
C LEU A 56 1.50 -7.99 -2.74
N ILE A 57 1.47 -6.69 -2.48
CA ILE A 57 1.46 -6.12 -1.14
C ILE A 57 0.05 -5.60 -0.87
N ARG A 58 -0.71 -6.28 0.00
CA ARG A 58 -2.05 -5.85 0.42
C ARG A 58 -2.00 -5.27 1.83
N ASN A 59 -2.21 -3.97 1.93
CA ASN A 59 -2.45 -3.28 3.19
C ASN A 59 -3.95 -3.33 3.47
N VAL A 60 -4.36 -3.85 4.63
CA VAL A 60 -5.78 -4.01 4.98
C VAL A 60 -6.08 -3.17 6.21
N TYR A 61 -7.15 -2.38 6.13
CA TYR A 61 -7.74 -1.67 7.24
C TYR A 61 -8.96 -2.44 7.70
N ALA A 62 -8.84 -3.12 8.84
CA ALA A 62 -9.95 -3.87 9.41
C ALA A 62 -11.05 -2.91 9.91
N PRO A 63 -12.33 -3.28 9.76
CA PRO A 63 -13.44 -2.46 10.21
C PRO A 63 -13.39 -2.26 11.73
N GLN A 64 -13.39 -1.00 12.16
CA GLN A 64 -13.34 -0.66 13.58
C GLN A 64 -14.73 -0.59 14.21
N ALA A 65 -15.76 -0.22 13.44
CA ALA A 65 -17.13 -0.14 13.91
C ALA A 65 -17.82 -1.52 13.92
N GLN A 66 -18.66 -1.78 14.93
CA GLN A 66 -19.39 -3.05 15.06
C GLN A 66 -20.33 -3.31 13.88
N SER A 67 -20.94 -2.25 13.32
CA SER A 67 -21.77 -2.34 12.11
C SER A 67 -20.98 -2.72 10.85
N GLU A 68 -19.69 -2.41 10.79
CA GLU A 68 -18.83 -2.73 9.66
C GLU A 68 -18.21 -4.14 9.79
N LYS A 69 -18.07 -4.67 11.01
CA LYS A 69 -17.61 -6.04 11.27
C LYS A 69 -18.60 -7.13 10.81
N LEU A 70 -19.88 -6.79 10.66
CA LEU A 70 -20.92 -7.74 10.22
C LEU A 70 -20.92 -7.99 8.70
N LEU A 71 -20.13 -7.22 7.94
CA LEU A 71 -20.06 -7.25 6.47
C LEU A 71 -18.72 -7.75 5.93
N PHE A 72 -17.82 -8.20 6.81
CA PHE A 72 -16.51 -8.76 6.48
C PHE A 72 -16.50 -10.28 6.53
#